data_AF-A0A0K0D7N9-F1
#
_entry.id   AF-A0A0K0D7N9-F1
#
_cell.length_a   1.000
_cell.length_b   1.000
_cell.length_c   1.000
_cell.angle_alpha   90.00
_cell.angle_beta   90.00
_cell.angle_gamma   90.00
#
_symmetry.space_group_name_H-M   'P 1'
#
loop_
_entity.id
_entity.type
_entity.pdbx_description
1 polymer ?
#
loop_
_entity_poly.entity_id
_entity_poly.type
_entity_poly.pdbx_seq_one_letter_code
_entity_poly.pdbx_strand_id
1 'polypeptide(L)'
;MKIDSFEQLTTRIGRLRLKRCGSIPAWTIFVVYLPTSNYDDEEVEAFYTDLEKFYREDHTFLKVIIGDFNTKIGPRRTSRNVTLGPTD
;
A
#
# COMPACT_ATOMS: atom_id res chain seq x y z
N MET A 1 -5.94 13.44 14.07
CA MET A 1 -6.04 13.44 12.59
C MET A 1 -7.51 13.46 12.22
N LYS A 2 -7.88 14.17 11.15
CA LYS A 2 -9.23 14.16 10.58
C LYS A 2 -9.13 13.72 9.12
N ILE A 3 -10.18 13.10 8.58
CA ILE A 3 -10.25 12.84 7.15
C ILE A 3 -10.37 14.18 6.43
N ASP A 4 -9.54 14.40 5.42
CA ASP A 4 -9.62 15.55 4.52
C ASP A 4 -10.58 15.26 3.38
N SER A 5 -10.28 14.20 2.64
CA SER A 5 -11.02 13.79 1.46
C SER A 5 -10.83 12.29 1.21
N PHE A 6 -11.84 11.69 0.60
CA PHE A 6 -11.76 10.36 0.02
C PHE A 6 -12.17 10.45 -1.44
N GLU A 7 -11.43 9.77 -2.29
CA GLU A 7 -11.69 9.71 -3.73
C GLU A 7 -11.43 8.29 -4.22
N GLN A 8 -12.33 7.80 -5.07
CA GLN A 8 -12.16 6.53 -5.74
C GLN A 8 -11.45 6.79 -7.07
N LEU A 9 -10.19 6.36 -7.17
CA LEU A 9 -9.34 6.59 -8.33
C LEU A 9 -9.66 5.60 -9.44
N THR A 10 -9.93 4.35 -9.07
CA THR A 10 -10.44 3.29 -9.95
C THR A 10 -11.42 2.41 -9.17
N THR A 11 -12.04 1.42 -9.83
CA THR A 11 -12.91 0.44 -9.16
C THR A 11 -12.21 -0.28 -8.00
N ARG A 12 -10.87 -0.39 -8.01
CA ARG A 12 -10.07 -1.17 -7.06
C ARG A 12 -9.14 -0.34 -6.17
N ILE A 13 -9.01 0.97 -6.44
CA ILE A 13 -8.09 1.86 -5.72
C ILE A 13 -8.87 3.08 -5.22
N GLY A 14 -8.87 3.26 -3.91
CA GLY A 14 -9.32 4.48 -3.23
C GLY A 14 -8.13 5.24 -2.64
N ARG A 15 -8.22 6.56 -2.58
CA ARG A 15 -7.25 7.43 -1.92
C ARG A 15 -7.94 8.21 -0.81
N LEU A 16 -7.45 8.03 0.40
CA LEU A 16 -7.88 8.73 1.60
C LEU A 16 -6.79 9.71 2.01
N ARG A 17 -7.09 11.00 1.96
CA ARG A 17 -6.20 12.06 2.45
C ARG A 17 -6.60 12.44 3.86
N LEU A 18 -5.61 12.59 4.73
CA LEU A 18 -5.81 12.98 6.13
C LEU A 18 -5.32 14.41 6.36
N LYS A 19 -6.16 15.23 6.99
CA LYS A 19 -5.79 16.59 7.41
C LYS A 19 -4.69 16.54 8.46
N ARG A 20 -3.70 17.40 8.24
CA ARG A 20 -2.69 17.76 9.23
C ARG A 20 -3.35 18.43 10.44
N CYS A 21 -2.91 18.04 11.63
CA CYS A 21 -3.20 18.74 12.87
C CYS A 21 -1.86 18.97 13.59
N GLY A 22 -1.47 20.23 13.80
CA GLY A 22 -0.17 20.55 14.43
C GLY A 22 1.03 20.24 13.53
N SER A 23 2.04 19.54 14.07
CA SER A 23 3.32 19.23 13.41
C SER A 23 3.31 17.96 12.53
N ILE A 24 2.20 17.21 12.49
CA ILE A 24 2.12 15.94 11.76
C ILE A 24 2.19 16.21 10.24
N PRO A 25 3.04 15.52 9.46
CA PRO A 25 3.06 15.66 8.00
C PRO A 25 1.69 15.32 7.38
N ALA A 26 1.44 15.73 6.13
CA ALA A 26 0.27 15.26 5.39
C ALA A 26 0.42 13.77 5.08
N TRP A 27 -0.65 13.00 5.29
CA TRP A 27 -0.67 11.55 5.08
C TRP A 27 -1.71 11.20 4.02
N THR A 28 -1.31 10.35 3.08
CA THR A 28 -2.20 9.70 2.12
C THR A 28 -2.24 8.20 2.38
N ILE A 29 -3.43 7.65 2.48
CA ILE A 29 -3.67 6.21 2.56
C ILE A 29 -4.31 5.76 1.25
N PHE A 30 -3.64 4.91 0.51
CA PHE A 30 -4.22 4.19 -0.61
C PHE A 30 -4.89 2.93 -0.08
N VAL A 31 -6.18 2.80 -0.32
CA VAL A 31 -6.96 1.61 -0.03
C VAL A 31 -7.08 0.82 -1.31
N VAL A 32 -6.57 -0.40 -1.34
CA VAL A 32 -6.56 -1.23 -2.54
C VAL A 32 -7.29 -2.55 -2.34
N TYR A 33 -7.86 -3.07 -3.41
CA TYR A 33 -8.44 -4.41 -3.45
C TYR A 33 -7.88 -5.13 -4.68
N LEU A 34 -6.99 -6.09 -4.46
CA LEU A 34 -6.34 -6.81 -5.55
C LEU A 34 -7.37 -7.70 -6.27
N PRO A 35 -7.33 -7.75 -7.62
CA PRO A 35 -8.01 -8.80 -8.38
C PRO A 35 -7.78 -10.19 -7.77
N THR A 36 -8.79 -11.06 -7.80
CA THR A 36 -8.63 -12.44 -7.32
C THR A 36 -7.76 -13.23 -8.30
N SER A 37 -7.20 -14.37 -7.85
CA SER A 37 -6.31 -15.22 -8.66
C SER A 37 -6.91 -15.82 -9.93
N ASN A 38 -8.18 -15.53 -10.24
CA ASN A 38 -8.89 -16.01 -11.41
C ASN A 38 -8.90 -14.99 -12.55
N TYR A 39 -8.38 -13.78 -12.29
CA TYR A 39 -8.21 -12.70 -13.26
C TYR A 39 -6.95 -12.94 -14.09
N ASP A 40 -6.91 -12.37 -15.29
CA ASP A 40 -5.79 -12.53 -16.21
C ASP A 40 -4.57 -11.70 -15.75
N ASP A 41 -3.35 -12.11 -16.14
CA ASP A 41 -2.11 -11.44 -15.77
C ASP A 41 -2.09 -9.96 -16.19
N GLU A 42 -2.72 -9.61 -17.32
CA GLU A 42 -2.89 -8.24 -17.81
C GLU A 42 -3.71 -7.38 -16.86
N GLU A 43 -4.77 -7.91 -16.24
CA GLU A 43 -5.59 -7.19 -15.26
C GLU A 43 -4.81 -6.94 -13.96
N VAL A 44 -3.94 -7.88 -13.57
CA VAL A 44 -3.05 -7.73 -12.41
C VAL A 44 -1.96 -6.69 -12.69
N GLU A 45 -1.33 -6.74 -13.87
CA GLU A 45 -0.33 -5.76 -14.30
C GLU A 45 -0.92 -4.34 -14.43
N ALA A 46 -2.14 -4.22 -14.98
CA ALA A 46 -2.86 -2.96 -15.06
C ALA A 46 -3.10 -2.38 -13.66
N PHE A 47 -3.49 -3.21 -12.69
CA PHE A 47 -3.67 -2.78 -11.31
C PHE A 47 -2.37 -2.22 -10.69
N TYR A 48 -1.23 -2.91 -10.87
CA TYR A 48 0.05 -2.43 -10.33
C TYR A 48 0.53 -1.16 -11.03
N THR A 49 0.31 -1.06 -12.34
CA THR A 49 0.62 0.12 -13.14
C THR A 49 -0.17 1.34 -12.66
N ASP A 50 -1.48 1.19 -12.46
CA ASP A 50 -2.35 2.24 -11.94
C ASP A 50 -1.93 2.64 -10.51
N LEU A 51 -1.67 1.66 -9.65
CA LEU A 51 -1.23 1.91 -8.27
C LEU A 51 0.09 2.67 -8.22
N GLU A 52 1.08 2.30 -9.04
CA GLU A 52 2.35 3.00 -9.13
C GLU A 52 2.16 4.45 -9.60
N LYS A 53 1.35 4.65 -10.64
CA LYS A 53 1.03 5.97 -11.16
C LYS A 53 0.44 6.87 -10.07
N PHE A 54 -0.60 6.42 -9.37
CA PHE A 54 -1.23 7.22 -8.32
C PHE A 54 -0.31 7.45 -7.12
N TYR A 55 0.51 6.45 -6.77
CA TYR A 55 1.51 6.59 -5.71
C TYR A 55 2.54 7.66 -6.06
N ARG A 56 2.97 7.76 -7.33
CA ARG A 56 3.93 8.79 -7.79
C ARG A 56 3.30 10.18 -7.94
N GLU A 57 2.07 10.25 -8.43
CA GLU A 57 1.32 11.52 -8.59
C GLU A 57 1.02 12.21 -7.27
N ASP A 58 0.81 11.46 -6.18
CA ASP A 58 0.53 12.08 -4.89
C ASP A 58 1.77 12.78 -4.31
N HIS A 59 1.59 13.96 -3.72
CA HIS A 59 2.70 14.78 -3.21
C HIS A 59 2.77 14.83 -1.68
N THR A 60 2.09 13.92 -0.98
CA THR A 60 2.19 13.85 0.49
C THR A 60 3.48 13.21 0.97
N PHE A 61 3.89 13.62 2.18
CA PHE A 61 5.15 13.18 2.79
C PHE A 61 5.10 11.72 3.23
N LEU A 62 3.97 11.27 3.80
CA LEU A 62 3.78 9.87 4.18
C LEU A 62 2.66 9.25 3.33
N LYS A 63 3.01 8.18 2.62
CA LYS A 63 2.09 7.39 1.83
C LYS A 63 2.04 5.98 2.42
N VAL A 64 0.84 5.48 2.66
CA VAL A 64 0.60 4.13 3.17
C VAL A 64 -0.32 3.41 2.19
N ILE A 65 0.01 2.17 1.84
CA ILE A 65 -0.88 1.32 1.04
C ILE A 65 -1.44 0.25 1.99
N ILE A 66 -2.76 0.20 2.10
CA ILE A 66 -3.49 -0.81 2.85
C ILE A 66 -4.49 -1.47 1.92
N GLY A 67 -4.80 -2.73 2.13
CA GLY A 67 -5.73 -3.40 1.25
C GLY A 67 -5.70 -4.90 1.36
N ASP A 68 -6.68 -5.52 0.74
CA ASP A 68 -6.69 -6.95 0.53
C ASP A 68 -5.92 -7.25 -0.75
N PHE A 69 -4.72 -7.81 -0.57
CA PHE A 69 -3.89 -8.22 -1.69
C PHE A 69 -4.20 -9.64 -2.18
N ASN A 70 -5.16 -10.36 -1.59
CA ASN A 70 -5.52 -11.73 -2.00
C ASN A 70 -4.32 -12.70 -2.18
N THR A 71 -3.17 -12.38 -1.56
CA THR A 71 -1.92 -13.11 -1.76
C THR A 71 -1.75 -14.16 -0.68
N LYS A 72 -1.25 -15.32 -1.08
CA LYS A 72 -0.85 -16.34 -0.10
C LYS A 72 0.42 -15.86 0.57
N ILE A 73 0.28 -15.36 1.79
CA ILE A 73 1.43 -15.09 2.66
C ILE A 73 2.16 -16.43 2.82
N GLY A 74 3.41 -16.50 2.34
CA GLY A 74 4.25 -17.69 2.49
C GLY A 74 4.44 -18.03 3.98
N PRO A 75 4.99 -19.22 4.31
CA PRO A 75 5.19 -19.62 5.69
C PRO A 75 5.88 -18.53 6.50
N ARG A 76 5.31 -18.16 7.66
CA ARG A 76 5.93 -17.19 8.57
C ARG A 76 7.35 -17.66 8.86
N ARG A 77 8.35 -16.93 8.38
CA ARG A 77 9.72 -17.15 8.82
C ARG A 77 9.77 -16.80 10.30
N THR A 78 9.79 -17.79 11.18
CA THR A 78 10.22 -17.58 12.56
C THR A 78 11.62 -17.00 12.46
N SER A 79 11.83 -15.78 12.95
CA SER A 79 13.16 -15.24 13.15
C SER A 79 13.89 -16.18 14.10
N ARG A 80 14.59 -17.18 13.56
CA ARG A 80 15.61 -17.90 14.30
C ARG A 80 16.60 -16.81 14.68
N ASN A 81 16.84 -16.66 15.99
CA ASN A 81 17.75 -15.68 16.55
C ASN A 81 18.96 -15.53 15.64
N VAL A 82 19.04 -14.40 14.93
CA VAL A 82 20.22 -14.03 14.19
C VAL A 82 21.22 -13.58 15.25
N THR A 83 21.89 -14.56 15.87
CA THR A 83 23.12 -14.28 16.58
C THR A 83 24.16 -14.09 15.48
N LEU A 84 24.43 -12.83 15.14
CA LEU A 84 25.65 -12.48 14.42
C LEU A 84 26.80 -12.81 15.39
N GLY A 85 27.31 -14.04 15.30
CA GLY A 85 28.58 -14.40 15.89
C GLY A 85 29.71 -13.71 15.11
N PRO A 86 30.83 -13.37 15.77
CA PRO A 86 31.96 -12.81 15.05
C PRO A 86 32.51 -13.86 14.10
N THR A 87 32.74 -13.46 12.85
CA THR A 87 33.54 -14.20 11.88
C THR A 87 34.99 -14.15 12.33
N ASP A 88 35.65 -15.30 12.46
CA ASP A 88 37.11 -15.40 12.55
C ASP A 88 37.77 -14.95 11.23
#